data_AF-A0A924ZYV1-F1
#
_entry.id   AF-A0A924ZYV1-F1
#
_cell.length_a   1.000
_cell.length_b   1.000
_cell.length_c   1.000
_cell.angle_alpha   90.00
_cell.angle_beta   90.00
_cell.angle_gamma   90.00
#
_symmetry.space_group_name_H-M   'P 1'
#
loop_
_entity.id
_entity.type
_entity.pdbx_description
1 polymer ?
#
loop_
_entity_poly.entity_id
_entity_poly.type
_entity_poly.pdbx_seq_one_letter_code
_entity_poly.pdbx_strand_id
1 'polypeptide(L)'
;MRAKIETIDDLRTEIIRRKAQRLELENDLLQVSERIKTKLRIPVMIYNKAGNFLNSFFGVERDDPAGKENRDWVTNIFRVGLPVFLNKYFFPKSGLLIKSVVAMVSQKAAKNVNKDSITDIIDKLTVWIKSRKSKERKDPLIADYGIPPDSETY
;
A
#
# COMPACT_ATOMS: atom_id res chain seq x y z
N MET A 1 -25.98 -51.29 1.21
CA MET A 1 -26.18 -52.56 1.95
C MET A 1 -25.05 -53.51 1.60
N ARG A 2 -24.47 -54.24 2.57
CA ARG A 2 -23.41 -55.23 2.30
C ARG A 2 -24.04 -56.45 1.63
N ALA A 3 -23.48 -56.92 0.53
CA ALA A 3 -23.87 -58.21 -0.03
C ALA A 3 -23.44 -59.32 0.93
N LYS A 4 -24.35 -60.24 1.22
CA LYS A 4 -24.03 -61.45 1.98
C LYS A 4 -23.26 -62.37 1.03
N ILE A 5 -22.10 -62.84 1.48
CA ILE A 5 -21.19 -63.64 0.65
C ILE A 5 -21.35 -65.09 1.10
N GLU A 6 -21.89 -65.94 0.24
CA GLU A 6 -22.13 -67.35 0.57
C GLU A 6 -21.28 -68.28 -0.31
N THR A 7 -20.90 -67.85 -1.52
CA THR A 7 -20.13 -68.65 -2.48
C THR A 7 -18.81 -67.98 -2.91
N ILE A 8 -17.83 -68.78 -3.39
CA ILE A 8 -16.56 -68.28 -3.96
C ILE A 8 -16.79 -67.38 -5.18
N ASP A 9 -17.84 -67.63 -5.95
CA ASP A 9 -18.18 -66.80 -7.11
C ASP A 9 -18.71 -65.42 -6.68
N ASP A 10 -19.51 -65.35 -5.60
CA ASP A 10 -19.93 -64.10 -4.98
C ASP A 10 -18.73 -63.27 -4.50
N LEU A 11 -17.69 -63.93 -3.96
CA LEU A 11 -16.44 -63.25 -3.59
C LEU A 11 -15.76 -62.61 -4.80
N ARG A 12 -15.67 -63.35 -5.91
CA ARG A 12 -14.99 -62.87 -7.13
C ARG A 12 -15.73 -61.69 -7.74
N THR A 13 -17.05 -61.76 -7.83
CA THR A 13 -17.90 -60.67 -8.33
C THR A 13 -17.83 -59.44 -7.43
N GLU A 14 -17.88 -59.61 -6.11
CA GLU A 14 -17.74 -58.51 -5.15
C GLU A 14 -16.33 -57.89 -5.19
N ILE A 15 -15.27 -58.68 -5.40
CA ILE A 15 -13.91 -58.16 -5.60
C ILE A 15 -13.84 -57.30 -6.86
N ILE A 16 -14.39 -57.78 -7.98
CA ILE A 16 -14.43 -57.02 -9.24
C ILE A 16 -15.20 -55.71 -9.04
N ARG A 17 -16.35 -55.77 -8.38
CA ARG A 17 -17.16 -54.58 -8.04
C ARG A 17 -16.39 -53.59 -7.19
N ARG A 18 -15.73 -54.04 -6.12
CA ARG A 18 -14.95 -53.17 -5.23
C ARG A 18 -13.75 -52.56 -5.91
N LYS A 19 -13.09 -53.30 -6.80
CA LYS A 19 -12.00 -52.76 -7.63
C LYS A 19 -12.52 -51.65 -8.55
N ALA A 20 -13.67 -51.83 -9.18
CA ALA A 20 -14.30 -50.79 -10.00
C ALA A 20 -14.63 -49.54 -9.16
N GLN A 21 -15.26 -49.72 -8.00
CA GLN A 21 -15.56 -48.59 -7.09
C GLN A 21 -14.32 -47.87 -6.60
N ARG A 22 -13.23 -48.61 -6.30
CA ARG A 22 -11.96 -48.02 -5.89
C ARG A 22 -11.35 -47.17 -7.00
N LEU A 23 -11.40 -47.65 -8.25
CA LEU A 23 -10.92 -46.91 -9.41
C LEU A 23 -11.67 -45.58 -9.58
N GLU A 24 -13.00 -45.59 -9.42
CA GLU A 24 -13.83 -44.38 -9.46
C GLU A 24 -13.44 -43.40 -8.36
N LEU A 25 -13.28 -43.88 -7.12
CA LEU A 25 -12.86 -43.07 -5.98
C LEU A 25 -11.47 -42.45 -6.19
N GLU A 26 -10.51 -43.21 -6.72
CA GLU A 26 -9.16 -42.71 -7.00
C GLU A 26 -9.19 -41.57 -8.03
N ASN A 27 -10.01 -41.68 -9.07
CA ASN A 27 -10.18 -40.62 -10.08
C ASN A 27 -10.84 -39.37 -9.49
N ASP A 28 -11.88 -39.53 -8.67
CA ASP A 28 -12.53 -38.42 -7.97
C ASP A 28 -11.58 -37.69 -7.02
N LEU A 29 -10.75 -38.43 -6.28
CA LEU A 29 -9.74 -37.84 -5.39
C LEU A 29 -8.73 -37.00 -6.16
N LEU A 30 -8.27 -37.46 -7.32
CA LEU A 30 -7.37 -36.70 -8.19
C LEU A 30 -8.02 -35.37 -8.62
N GLN A 31 -9.28 -35.41 -9.04
CA GLN A 31 -10.00 -34.19 -9.43
C GLN A 31 -10.16 -33.21 -8.26
N VAL A 32 -10.50 -33.70 -7.07
CA VAL A 32 -10.63 -32.86 -5.87
C VAL A 32 -9.29 -32.22 -5.52
N SER A 33 -8.19 -32.97 -5.60
CA SER A 33 -6.84 -32.45 -5.33
C SER A 33 -6.45 -31.30 -6.27
N GLU A 34 -6.74 -31.43 -7.57
CA GLU A 34 -6.48 -30.39 -8.57
C GLU A 34 -7.37 -29.16 -8.36
N ARG A 35 -8.65 -29.36 -8.01
CA ARG A 35 -9.56 -28.25 -7.66
C ARG A 35 -9.08 -27.50 -6.42
N ILE A 36 -8.57 -28.19 -5.40
CA ILE A 36 -8.02 -27.56 -4.20
C ILE A 36 -6.74 -26.78 -4.55
N LYS A 37 -5.82 -27.41 -5.28
CA LYS A 37 -4.56 -26.79 -5.70
C LYS A 37 -4.80 -25.52 -6.52
N THR A 38 -5.73 -25.55 -7.47
CA THR A 38 -6.08 -24.38 -8.30
C THR A 38 -6.74 -23.27 -7.48
N LYS A 39 -7.69 -23.60 -6.59
CA LYS A 39 -8.36 -22.62 -5.71
C LYS A 39 -7.43 -22.01 -4.68
N LEU A 40 -6.42 -22.74 -4.20
CA LEU A 40 -5.43 -22.23 -3.23
C LEU A 40 -4.26 -21.49 -3.90
N ARG A 41 -3.91 -21.82 -5.15
CA ARG A 41 -2.81 -21.16 -5.87
C ARG A 41 -3.02 -19.66 -6.00
N ILE A 42 -4.23 -19.23 -6.33
CA ILE A 42 -4.57 -17.82 -6.55
C ILE A 42 -4.43 -16.99 -5.25
N PRO A 43 -5.10 -17.33 -4.13
CA PRO A 43 -4.98 -16.57 -2.89
C PRO A 43 -3.56 -16.59 -2.32
N VAL A 44 -2.85 -17.72 -2.37
CA VAL A 44 -1.45 -17.79 -1.91
C VAL A 44 -0.54 -16.92 -2.77
N MET A 45 -0.73 -16.92 -4.09
CA MET A 45 0.04 -16.05 -4.99
C MET A 45 -0.24 -14.57 -4.72
N ILE A 46 -1.48 -14.18 -4.46
CA ILE A 46 -1.85 -12.80 -4.12
C ILE A 46 -1.21 -12.39 -2.79
N TYR A 47 -1.27 -13.25 -1.77
CA TYR A 47 -0.63 -13.00 -0.47
C TYR A 47 0.89 -12.79 -0.62
N ASN A 48 1.57 -13.69 -1.32
CA ASN A 48 3.02 -13.58 -1.54
C ASN A 48 3.38 -12.35 -2.39
N LYS A 49 2.61 -12.03 -3.43
CA LYS A 49 2.83 -10.82 -4.25
C LYS A 49 2.55 -9.55 -3.47
N ALA A 50 1.52 -9.52 -2.62
CA ALA A 50 1.20 -8.38 -1.78
C ALA A 50 2.30 -8.15 -0.74
N GLY A 51 2.77 -9.21 -0.07
CA GLY A 51 3.90 -9.13 0.86
C GLY A 51 5.17 -8.63 0.18
N ASN A 52 5.52 -9.16 -0.99
CA ASN A 52 6.71 -8.72 -1.74
C ASN A 52 6.57 -7.28 -2.26
N PHE A 53 5.38 -6.89 -2.73
CA PHE A 53 5.08 -5.54 -3.16
C PHE A 53 5.18 -4.56 -1.98
N LEU A 54 4.58 -4.88 -0.84
CA LEU A 54 4.66 -4.08 0.38
C LEU A 54 6.09 -3.98 0.90
N ASN A 55 6.85 -5.08 0.93
CA ASN A 55 8.26 -5.07 1.32
C ASN A 55 9.12 -4.26 0.33
N SER A 56 8.81 -4.29 -0.96
CA SER A 56 9.52 -3.46 -1.96
C SER A 56 9.14 -1.97 -1.85
N PHE A 57 7.90 -1.66 -1.47
CA PHE A 57 7.42 -0.28 -1.30
C PHE A 57 7.84 0.34 0.03
N PHE A 58 7.81 -0.43 1.11
CA PHE A 58 8.12 -0.02 2.48
C PHE A 58 9.53 -0.38 2.93
N GLY A 59 10.30 -1.06 2.08
CA GLY A 59 11.76 -1.23 2.17
C GLY A 59 12.32 -1.20 3.58
N VAL A 60 12.16 -2.29 4.34
CA VAL A 60 13.07 -2.54 5.47
C VAL A 60 14.38 -3.00 4.85
N GLU A 61 15.20 -2.02 4.49
CA GLU A 61 16.58 -2.21 4.11
C GLU A 61 17.30 -2.73 5.37
N ARG A 62 17.51 -4.05 5.43
CA ARG A 62 18.34 -4.67 6.46
C ARG A 62 19.80 -4.50 6.05
N ASP A 63 20.29 -3.27 6.13
CA ASP A 63 21.72 -3.01 6.22
C ASP A 63 21.94 -2.27 7.54
N ASP A 64 22.36 -3.02 8.55
CA ASP A 64 23.08 -2.47 9.69
C ASP A 64 24.48 -3.08 9.66
N PRO A 65 25.55 -2.33 9.97
CA PRO A 65 25.55 -1.45 11.14
C PRO A 65 26.22 -0.07 10.97
N ALA A 66 25.82 0.84 11.85
CA ALA A 66 26.48 2.10 12.25
C ALA A 66 26.05 3.39 11.50
N GLY A 67 25.03 4.07 12.05
CA GLY A 67 25.08 5.53 12.16
C GLY A 67 23.92 6.39 11.61
N LYS A 68 22.67 5.92 11.51
CA LYS A 68 21.56 6.74 10.96
C LYS A 68 20.19 6.66 11.69
N GLU A 69 20.18 6.28 12.96
CA GLU A 69 18.97 5.94 13.72
C GLU A 69 17.84 7.00 13.75
N ASN A 70 18.12 8.30 13.58
CA ASN A 70 17.09 9.35 13.69
C ASN A 70 16.50 9.90 12.38
N ARG A 71 16.96 9.47 11.20
CA ARG A 71 16.49 10.03 9.91
C ARG A 71 15.58 9.11 9.12
N ASP A 72 15.68 7.81 9.38
CA ASP A 72 14.98 6.79 8.61
C ASP A 72 13.51 6.67 9.03
N TRP A 73 13.16 6.94 10.30
CA TRP A 73 11.77 6.93 10.74
C TRP A 73 10.94 8.09 10.18
N VAL A 74 11.51 9.30 10.07
CA VAL A 74 10.84 10.45 9.42
C VAL A 74 10.65 10.18 7.94
N THR A 75 11.68 9.64 7.29
CA THR A 75 11.63 9.26 5.87
C THR A 75 10.58 8.17 5.64
N ASN A 76 10.48 7.19 6.53
CA ASN A 76 9.46 6.15 6.47
C ASN A 76 8.05 6.70 6.72
N ILE A 77 7.88 7.60 7.69
CA ILE A 77 6.60 8.28 7.93
C ILE A 77 6.21 9.14 6.73
N PHE A 78 7.14 9.83 6.08
CA PHE A 78 6.83 10.60 4.87
C PHE A 78 6.50 9.69 3.70
N ARG A 79 7.24 8.58 3.52
CA ARG A 79 7.04 7.60 2.45
C ARG A 79 5.68 6.89 2.55
N VAL A 80 5.20 6.61 3.77
CA VAL A 80 3.90 5.96 4.02
C VAL A 80 2.78 7.00 4.17
N GLY A 81 3.04 8.05 4.94
CA GLY A 81 2.07 9.05 5.35
C GLY A 81 1.72 10.04 4.25
N LEU A 82 2.67 10.45 3.41
CA LEU A 82 2.42 11.42 2.34
C LEU A 82 1.41 10.87 1.32
N PRO A 83 1.54 9.64 0.77
CA PRO A 83 0.55 9.08 -0.15
C PRO A 83 -0.83 8.87 0.51
N VAL A 84 -0.87 8.44 1.77
CA VAL A 84 -2.12 8.19 2.51
C VAL A 84 -2.85 9.51 2.80
N PHE A 85 -2.12 10.54 3.20
CA PHE A 85 -2.68 11.86 3.49
C PHE A 85 -3.18 12.56 2.22
N LEU A 86 -2.40 12.53 1.13
CA LEU A 86 -2.83 13.03 -0.18
C LEU A 86 -4.08 12.31 -0.70
N ASN A 87 -4.14 10.98 -0.54
CA ASN A 87 -5.28 10.16 -0.93
C ASN A 87 -6.54 10.48 -0.09
N LYS A 88 -6.38 10.78 1.20
CA LYS A 88 -7.50 11.09 2.10
C LYS A 88 -8.01 12.52 1.97
N TYR A 89 -7.12 13.50 1.76
CA TYR A 89 -7.44 14.92 1.83
C TYR A 89 -7.49 15.65 0.48
N PHE A 90 -6.64 15.29 -0.49
CA PHE A 90 -6.63 15.96 -1.80
C PHE A 90 -7.52 15.27 -2.84
N PHE A 91 -7.71 13.95 -2.73
CA PHE A 91 -8.46 13.17 -3.71
C PHE A 91 -9.58 12.30 -3.11
N PRO A 92 -10.47 12.84 -2.24
CA PRO A 92 -11.46 12.04 -1.52
C PRO A 92 -12.49 11.34 -2.44
N LYS A 93 -12.60 11.75 -3.71
CA LYS A 93 -13.50 11.14 -4.72
C LYS A 93 -12.81 10.78 -6.05
N SER A 94 -11.49 10.90 -6.15
CA SER A 94 -10.80 10.57 -7.41
C SER A 94 -10.65 9.05 -7.49
N GLY A 95 -11.29 8.43 -8.49
CA GLY A 95 -11.25 6.98 -8.69
C GLY A 95 -9.84 6.41 -8.96
N LEU A 96 -9.77 5.10 -9.24
CA LEU A 96 -8.54 4.31 -9.48
C LEU A 96 -7.56 4.94 -10.49
N LEU A 97 -8.05 5.75 -11.44
CA LEU A 97 -7.26 6.33 -12.52
C LEU A 97 -6.33 7.46 -12.06
N ILE A 98 -6.80 8.39 -11.23
CA ILE A 98 -5.93 9.46 -10.74
C ILE A 98 -4.95 8.87 -9.72
N LYS A 99 -5.35 7.84 -8.97
CA LYS A 99 -4.46 7.09 -8.08
C LYS A 99 -3.36 6.34 -8.84
N SER A 100 -3.66 5.74 -9.99
CA SER A 100 -2.65 5.06 -10.82
C SER A 100 -1.74 6.05 -11.54
N VAL A 101 -2.27 7.19 -12.02
CA VAL A 101 -1.46 8.27 -12.62
C VAL A 101 -0.53 8.88 -11.59
N VAL A 102 -1.03 9.22 -10.39
CA VAL A 102 -0.19 9.73 -9.30
C VAL A 102 0.82 8.69 -8.85
N ALA A 103 0.46 7.41 -8.76
CA ALA A 103 1.40 6.33 -8.45
C ALA A 103 2.46 6.15 -9.54
N MET A 104 2.11 6.25 -10.83
CA MET A 104 3.04 6.13 -11.96
C MET A 104 3.97 7.35 -12.05
N VAL A 105 3.45 8.55 -11.81
CA VAL A 105 4.25 9.78 -11.71
C VAL A 105 5.17 9.72 -10.48
N SER A 106 4.68 9.22 -9.35
CA SER A 106 5.46 9.01 -8.13
C SER A 106 6.58 7.98 -8.34
N GLN A 107 6.31 6.87 -9.03
CA GLN A 107 7.33 5.88 -9.41
C GLN A 107 8.38 6.45 -10.37
N LYS A 108 7.97 7.30 -11.32
CA LYS A 108 8.88 7.94 -12.28
C LYS A 108 9.71 9.05 -11.65
N ALA A 109 9.12 9.79 -10.70
CA ALA A 109 9.84 10.73 -9.86
C ALA A 109 10.85 9.98 -8.99
N ALA A 110 10.43 8.94 -8.25
CA ALA A 110 11.24 8.14 -7.32
C ALA A 110 12.55 7.60 -7.93
N LYS A 111 12.60 7.31 -9.23
CA LYS A 111 13.82 6.86 -9.92
C LYS A 111 14.86 7.97 -10.17
N ASN A 112 14.44 9.24 -10.17
CA ASN A 112 15.29 10.40 -10.48
C ASN A 112 15.41 11.42 -9.33
N VAL A 113 14.83 11.16 -8.14
CA VAL A 113 14.92 12.10 -7.02
C VAL A 113 16.22 11.88 -6.24
N ASN A 114 17.20 12.76 -6.46
CA ASN A 114 18.29 12.97 -5.51
C ASN A 114 17.74 13.64 -4.24
N LYS A 115 18.39 13.44 -3.08
CA LYS A 115 17.96 13.96 -1.78
C LYS A 115 17.64 15.46 -1.81
N ASP A 116 18.42 16.23 -2.57
CA ASP A 116 18.26 17.67 -2.72
C ASP A 116 16.91 18.04 -3.38
N SER A 117 16.44 17.24 -4.34
CA SER A 117 15.15 17.47 -4.99
C SER A 117 13.96 17.12 -4.08
N ILE A 118 14.10 16.14 -3.17
CA ILE A 118 13.07 15.86 -2.15
C ILE A 118 12.99 17.00 -1.15
N THR A 119 14.15 17.49 -0.67
CA THR A 119 14.22 18.64 0.24
C THR A 119 13.63 19.89 -0.42
N ASP A 120 13.96 20.19 -1.66
CA ASP A 120 13.41 21.35 -2.40
C ASP A 120 11.89 21.27 -2.59
N ILE A 121 11.35 20.06 -2.85
CA ILE A 121 9.91 19.86 -2.98
C ILE A 121 9.22 20.02 -1.62
N ILE A 122 9.81 19.48 -0.55
CA ILE A 122 9.30 19.63 0.81
C ILE A 122 9.36 21.09 1.26
N ASP A 123 10.43 21.82 0.95
CA ASP A 123 10.58 23.24 1.28
C ASP A 123 9.57 24.07 0.49
N LYS A 124 9.37 23.81 -0.81
CA LYS A 124 8.34 24.48 -1.61
C LYS A 124 6.93 24.19 -1.10
N LEU A 125 6.63 22.95 -0.71
CA LEU A 125 5.35 22.57 -0.10
C LEU A 125 5.16 23.21 1.28
N THR A 126 6.21 23.25 2.10
CA THR A 126 6.19 23.86 3.43
C THR A 126 6.00 25.37 3.32
N VAL A 127 6.69 26.04 2.40
CA VAL A 127 6.51 27.46 2.08
C VAL A 127 5.10 27.71 1.55
N TRP A 128 4.56 26.86 0.68
CA TRP A 128 3.20 27.01 0.14
C TRP A 128 2.10 26.80 1.20
N ILE A 129 2.29 25.85 2.12
CA ILE A 129 1.38 25.62 3.25
C ILE A 129 1.48 26.79 4.25
N LYS A 130 2.69 27.29 4.53
CA LYS A 130 2.94 28.42 5.42
C LYS A 130 2.44 29.74 4.82
N SER A 131 2.57 29.95 3.51
CA SER A 131 2.04 31.11 2.79
C SER A 131 0.51 31.13 2.78
N ARG A 132 -0.13 29.95 2.84
CA ARG A 132 -1.59 29.84 2.98
C ARG A 132 -2.09 30.16 4.40
N LYS A 133 -1.20 30.09 5.41
CA LYS A 133 -1.50 30.45 6.82
C LYS A 133 -1.00 31.83 7.26
N SER A 134 -0.27 32.58 6.42
CA SER A 134 0.14 33.96 6.71
C SER A 134 -0.52 34.96 5.76
N LYS A 135 -1.84 35.09 5.92
CA LYS A 135 -2.50 36.40 5.79
C LYS A 135 -3.02 36.75 7.18
N GLU A 136 -2.11 36.82 8.15
CA GLU A 136 -2.37 37.71 9.28
C GLU A 136 -2.39 39.12 8.69
N ARG A 137 -3.48 39.81 8.95
CA ARG A 137 -3.70 41.19 8.56
C ARG A 137 -2.50 41.96 9.10
N LYS A 138 -1.71 42.60 8.23
CA LYS A 138 -0.96 43.76 8.65
C LYS A 138 -2.03 44.75 9.11
N ASP A 139 -2.23 44.85 10.42
CA ASP A 139 -2.94 45.99 10.98
C ASP A 139 -2.32 47.24 10.34
N PRO A 140 -3.13 48.21 9.89
CA PRO A 140 -2.57 49.44 9.36
C PRO A 140 -1.71 50.02 10.48
N LEU A 141 -0.41 50.17 10.20
CA LEU A 141 0.49 50.96 11.01
C LEU A 141 -0.25 52.27 11.29
N ILE A 142 -0.52 52.50 12.57
CA ILE A 142 -1.07 53.75 13.09
C ILE A 142 -0.37 54.87 12.32
N ALA A 143 -1.14 55.62 11.54
CA ALA A 143 -0.63 56.80 10.87
C ALA A 143 0.01 57.66 11.96
N ASP A 144 1.30 57.92 11.82
CA ASP A 144 2.02 58.85 12.67
C ASP A 144 1.41 60.23 12.40
N TYR A 145 0.48 60.63 13.27
CA TYR A 145 -0.06 61.98 13.28
C TYR A 145 0.99 62.86 13.91
N GLY A 146 2.02 63.18 13.12
CA GLY A 146 3.06 64.13 13.49
C GLY A 146 2.43 65.40 14.06
N ILE A 147 3.03 65.91 15.13
CA ILE A 147 2.61 67.16 15.78
C ILE A 147 2.66 68.27 14.71
N PRO A 148 1.56 69.02 14.48
CA PRO A 148 1.53 70.04 13.44
C PRO A 148 2.59 71.13 13.70
N PRO A 149 3.24 71.64 12.64
CA PRO A 149 4.46 72.45 12.72
C PRO A 149 4.30 73.87 13.31
N ASP A 150 3.15 74.22 13.87
CA ASP A 150 2.91 75.53 14.52
C ASP A 150 2.90 75.46 16.06
N SER A 151 3.42 74.37 16.66
CA SER A 151 3.58 74.26 18.12
C SER A 151 4.74 75.10 18.68
N GLU A 152 5.50 75.79 17.84
CA GLU A 152 6.50 76.76 18.26
C GLU A 152 5.94 78.17 18.05
N THR A 153 5.28 78.70 19.08
CA THR A 153 5.09 80.14 19.23
C THR A 153 5.75 80.57 20.55
N TYR A 154 6.59 81.60 20.43
CA TYR A 154 7.56 82.15 21.39
C TYR A 154 7.03 82.47 22.79
#